data_AF-A0A6A5HN66-F1
#
_entry.id   AF-A0A6A5HN66-F1
#
_cell.length_a   1.000
_cell.length_b   1.000
_cell.length_c   1.000
_cell.angle_alpha   90.00
_cell.angle_beta   90.00
_cell.angle_gamma   90.00
#
_symmetry.space_group_name_H-M   'P 1'
#
loop_
_entity.id
_entity.type
_entity.pdbx_description
1 polymer ?
#
loop_
_entity_poly.entity_id
_entity_poly.type
_entity_poly.pdbx_seq_one_letter_code
_entity_poly.pdbx_strand_id
1 'polypeptide(L)'
;MFGAVSMQRLVLDLASRVNQFSINFISVTATMMLHQTTNSYSMYTDHEIETRTSRIRAAMFPDWTPPTSAAEATNSSSSIVELMHMPTQQLKKSVMDLLTYEGSNDMSGMSLPDLVKLMCDHDESVVARAVHRAYMLSREDPNFFNTPGFDHRAFIEALMHASNSSNVNVRRNAIGALSHMSEQRGGPLLIFRSGGLAEIIRMLYDSLEVRNSIDVR
;
A
#
# COMPACT_ATOMS: atom_id res chain seq x y z
N MET A 1 14.16 -20.71 47.30
CA MET A 1 14.47 -20.23 45.94
C MET A 1 15.34 -21.23 45.15
N PHE A 2 15.03 -22.53 45.17
CA PHE A 2 15.81 -23.60 44.50
C PHE A 2 14.96 -24.62 43.70
N GLY A 3 13.63 -24.46 43.63
CA GLY A 3 12.73 -25.44 43.01
C GLY A 3 12.47 -25.27 41.51
N ALA A 4 12.53 -24.04 40.98
CA ALA A 4 12.15 -23.76 39.59
C ALA A 4 13.27 -24.02 38.57
N VAL A 5 14.54 -23.93 38.97
CA VAL A 5 15.70 -24.13 38.08
C VAL A 5 15.94 -25.62 37.78
N SER A 6 15.53 -26.51 38.69
CA SER A 6 15.74 -27.96 38.54
C SER A 6 14.83 -28.60 37.48
N MET A 7 13.56 -28.14 37.37
CA MET A 7 12.64 -28.65 36.34
C MET A 7 13.04 -28.23 34.92
N GLN A 8 13.54 -27.01 34.72
CA GLN A 8 13.95 -26.55 33.39
C GLN A 8 15.15 -27.34 32.85
N ARG A 9 16.09 -27.75 33.72
CA ARG A 9 17.21 -28.62 33.32
C ARG A 9 16.76 -30.03 32.92
N LEU A 10 15.76 -30.59 33.62
CA LEU A 10 15.21 -31.91 33.30
C LEU A 10 14.48 -31.94 31.95
N VAL A 11 13.74 -30.88 31.62
CA VAL A 11 13.03 -30.77 30.33
C VAL A 11 14.00 -30.64 29.15
N LEU A 12 15.09 -29.86 29.32
CA LEU A 12 16.10 -29.71 28.27
C LEU A 12 16.90 -31.00 28.03
N ASP A 13 17.20 -31.77 29.08
CA ASP A 13 17.92 -33.04 28.96
C ASP A 13 17.05 -34.13 28.29
N LEU A 14 15.74 -34.14 28.58
CA LEU A 14 14.79 -35.03 27.92
C LEU A 14 14.64 -34.69 26.42
N ALA A 15 14.56 -33.40 26.08
CA ALA A 15 14.50 -32.96 24.69
C ALA A 15 15.77 -33.32 23.90
N SER A 16 16.95 -33.19 24.51
CA SER A 16 18.21 -33.57 23.89
C SER A 16 18.30 -35.08 23.65
N ARG A 17 17.85 -35.90 24.61
CA ARG A 17 17.85 -37.36 24.48
C ARG A 17 16.89 -37.87 23.41
N VAL A 18 15.71 -37.25 23.27
CA VAL A 18 14.75 -37.59 22.20
C VAL A 18 15.33 -37.26 20.82
N ASN A 19 16.00 -36.11 20.69
CA ASN A 19 16.61 -35.71 19.43
C ASN A 19 17.77 -36.64 19.02
N GLN A 20 18.61 -37.04 19.99
CA GLN A 20 19.71 -37.99 19.74
C GLN A 20 19.21 -39.38 19.32
N PHE A 21 18.10 -39.85 19.89
CA PHE A 21 17.48 -41.13 19.51
C PHE A 21 16.94 -41.10 18.08
N SER A 22 16.32 -39.98 17.67
CA SER A 22 15.79 -39.80 16.31
C SER A 22 16.91 -39.81 15.26
N ILE A 23 18.02 -39.11 15.53
CA ILE A 23 19.17 -39.04 14.61
C ILE A 23 19.83 -40.42 14.43
N ASN A 24 20.01 -41.18 15.52
CA ASN A 24 20.59 -42.51 15.44
C ASN A 24 19.68 -43.51 14.69
N PHE A 25 18.35 -43.41 14.86
CA PHE A 25 17.39 -44.26 14.14
C PHE A 25 17.42 -44.00 12.62
N ILE A 26 17.52 -42.74 12.20
CA ILE A 26 17.65 -42.37 10.78
C ILE A 26 18.97 -42.90 10.19
N SER A 27 20.09 -42.78 10.92
CA SER A 27 21.39 -43.27 10.45
C SER A 27 21.43 -44.79 10.29
N VAL A 28 20.85 -45.56 11.22
CA VAL A 28 20.83 -47.02 11.12
C VAL A 28 19.97 -47.49 9.95
N THR A 29 18.85 -46.81 9.70
CA THR A 29 17.95 -47.12 8.57
C THR A 29 18.61 -46.83 7.23
N ALA A 30 19.41 -45.76 7.14
CA ALA A 30 20.16 -45.42 5.93
C ALA A 30 21.26 -46.46 5.63
N THR A 31 21.92 -47.02 6.64
CA THR A 31 23.00 -48.01 6.43
C THR A 31 22.47 -49.40 6.08
N MET A 32 21.30 -49.82 6.59
CA MET A 32 20.69 -51.12 6.23
C MET A 32 20.15 -51.19 4.80
N MET A 33 19.84 -50.05 4.17
CA MET A 33 19.38 -49.98 2.78
C MET A 33 20.51 -50.11 1.73
N LEU A 34 21.78 -50.12 2.14
CA LEU A 34 22.94 -50.13 1.24
C LEU A 34 23.61 -51.52 1.06
N HIS A 35 22.93 -52.62 1.32
CA HIS A 35 23.48 -53.97 1.10
C HIS A 35 22.47 -54.93 0.46
N GLN A 36 22.42 -54.94 -0.88
CA GLN A 36 22.01 -56.01 -1.83
C GLN A 36 21.81 -55.34 -3.21
N THR A 37 22.31 -55.75 -4.38
CA THR A 37 23.20 -56.84 -4.84
C THR A 37 23.77 -56.42 -6.20
N THR A 38 24.98 -56.86 -6.49
CA THR A 38 25.76 -56.71 -7.74
C THR A 38 25.13 -57.42 -8.95
N ASN A 39 25.17 -56.78 -10.13
CA ASN A 39 25.29 -57.28 -11.53
C ASN A 39 24.42 -56.44 -12.48
N SER A 40 24.78 -56.10 -13.72
CA SER A 40 26.00 -56.19 -14.56
C SER A 40 25.64 -55.47 -15.88
N TYR A 41 26.63 -54.84 -16.53
CA TYR A 41 26.57 -54.05 -17.77
C TYR A 41 25.53 -54.46 -18.84
N SER A 42 24.83 -53.46 -19.41
CA SER A 42 24.47 -53.43 -20.84
C SER A 42 24.24 -51.98 -21.31
N MET A 43 25.18 -51.48 -22.10
CA MET A 43 25.12 -50.27 -22.91
C MET A 43 24.05 -50.41 -24.01
N TYR A 44 23.06 -49.52 -24.10
CA TYR A 44 22.53 -48.92 -25.34
C TYR A 44 21.56 -47.75 -25.01
N THR A 45 21.87 -46.59 -25.60
CA THR A 45 21.01 -45.44 -25.95
C THR A 45 20.12 -44.79 -24.89
N ASP A 46 20.57 -43.59 -24.51
CA ASP A 46 20.01 -42.57 -23.61
C ASP A 46 18.67 -41.94 -24.07
N HIS A 47 17.78 -42.73 -24.70
CA HIS A 47 16.51 -42.24 -25.28
C HIS A 47 15.26 -43.01 -24.83
N GLU A 48 15.36 -44.01 -23.96
CA GLU A 48 14.20 -44.84 -23.58
C GLU A 48 14.05 -45.12 -22.09
N ILE A 49 14.26 -44.11 -21.23
CA ILE A 49 13.65 -44.11 -19.89
C ILE A 49 13.03 -42.74 -19.59
N GLU A 50 12.28 -42.19 -20.55
CA GLU A 50 11.44 -41.03 -20.27
C GLU A 50 9.99 -41.44 -19.99
N THR A 51 9.62 -41.44 -18.71
CA THR A 51 8.26 -41.79 -18.28
C THR A 51 7.25 -40.81 -18.89
N ARG A 52 6.02 -41.28 -19.18
CA ARG A 52 4.91 -40.43 -19.68
C ARG A 52 4.74 -39.16 -18.83
N THR A 53 4.95 -39.26 -17.52
CA THR A 53 4.90 -38.15 -16.57
C THR A 53 6.00 -37.11 -16.82
N SER A 54 7.22 -37.53 -17.16
CA SER A 54 8.32 -36.62 -17.52
C SER A 54 7.99 -35.81 -18.77
N ARG A 55 7.50 -36.47 -19.82
CA ARG A 55 7.08 -35.81 -21.06
C ARG A 55 5.95 -34.81 -20.85
N ILE A 56 4.94 -35.16 -20.06
CA ILE A 56 3.83 -34.23 -19.72
C ILE A 56 4.37 -33.04 -18.94
N ARG A 57 5.28 -33.27 -17.99
CA ARG A 57 5.85 -32.20 -17.18
C ARG A 57 6.72 -31.25 -18.00
N ALA A 58 7.57 -31.77 -18.88
CA ALA A 58 8.41 -30.96 -19.77
C ALA A 58 7.57 -30.12 -20.75
N ALA A 59 6.44 -30.65 -21.24
CA ALA A 59 5.51 -29.90 -22.09
C ALA A 59 4.75 -28.79 -21.34
N MET A 60 4.39 -29.01 -20.08
CA MET A 60 3.63 -28.06 -19.27
C MET A 60 4.52 -27.04 -18.54
N PHE A 61 5.77 -27.39 -18.25
CA PHE A 61 6.75 -26.60 -17.50
C PHE A 61 8.13 -26.71 -18.15
N PRO A 62 8.35 -26.06 -19.30
CA PRO A 62 9.59 -26.19 -20.08
C PRO A 62 10.84 -25.66 -19.34
N ASP A 63 10.66 -24.76 -18.38
CA ASP A 63 11.75 -24.18 -17.57
C ASP A 63 12.05 -25.01 -16.30
N TRP A 64 11.33 -26.11 -16.06
CA TRP A 64 11.49 -26.91 -14.85
C TRP A 64 12.61 -27.94 -15.01
N THR A 65 13.71 -27.75 -14.29
CA THR A 65 14.78 -28.75 -14.16
C THR A 65 14.59 -29.59 -12.90
N PRO A 66 14.60 -30.94 -12.99
CA PRO A 66 14.53 -31.77 -11.79
C PRO A 66 15.74 -31.49 -10.89
N PRO A 67 15.53 -31.23 -9.58
CA PRO A 67 16.64 -30.99 -8.67
C PRO A 67 17.51 -32.25 -8.54
N THR A 68 18.82 -32.12 -8.77
CA THR A 68 19.79 -33.22 -8.68
C THR A 68 20.24 -33.49 -7.25
N SER A 69 19.85 -32.65 -6.29
CA SER A 69 20.01 -32.89 -4.85
C SER A 69 18.86 -32.30 -4.03
N ALA A 70 18.67 -32.80 -2.80
CA ALA A 70 17.69 -32.26 -1.84
C ALA A 70 17.95 -30.77 -1.50
N ALA A 71 19.18 -30.29 -1.66
CA ALA A 71 19.55 -28.88 -1.47
C ALA A 71 19.19 -27.98 -2.66
N GLU A 72 19.03 -28.54 -3.86
CA GLU A 72 18.59 -27.80 -5.06
C GLU A 72 17.06 -27.70 -5.15
N ALA A 73 16.35 -28.61 -4.50
CA ALA A 73 14.88 -28.63 -4.44
C ALA A 73 14.29 -27.42 -3.70
N THR A 74 15.05 -26.75 -2.85
CA THR A 74 14.61 -25.56 -2.10
C THR A 74 14.99 -24.24 -2.77
N ASN A 75 15.85 -24.25 -3.80
CA ASN A 75 16.56 -23.05 -4.27
C ASN A 75 16.31 -22.67 -5.73
N SER A 76 15.44 -23.37 -6.47
CA SER A 76 15.43 -23.28 -7.95
C SER A 76 14.11 -22.85 -8.60
N SER A 77 13.12 -22.39 -7.82
CA SER A 77 11.98 -21.68 -8.43
C SER A 77 11.38 -20.71 -7.43
N SER A 78 11.45 -19.42 -7.73
CA SER A 78 10.58 -18.45 -7.06
C SER A 78 9.15 -18.92 -7.28
N SER A 79 8.43 -19.17 -6.19
CA SER A 79 7.05 -19.62 -6.24
C SER A 79 6.23 -18.67 -7.13
N ILE A 80 5.20 -19.15 -7.82
CA ILE A 80 4.26 -18.29 -8.57
C ILE A 80 3.76 -17.14 -7.67
N VAL A 81 3.60 -17.40 -6.37
CA VAL A 81 3.25 -16.38 -5.37
C VAL A 81 4.31 -15.29 -5.25
N GLU A 82 5.59 -15.66 -5.26
CA GLU A 82 6.73 -14.76 -5.17
C GLU A 82 6.93 -13.98 -6.49
N LEU A 83 6.72 -14.60 -7.65
CA LEU A 83 6.74 -13.92 -8.94
C LEU A 83 5.58 -12.94 -9.12
N MET A 84 4.40 -13.27 -8.59
CA MET A 84 3.19 -12.46 -8.76
C MET A 84 3.02 -11.35 -7.74
N HIS A 85 3.79 -11.33 -6.63
CA HIS A 85 3.58 -10.34 -5.57
C HIS A 85 3.75 -8.89 -6.07
N MET A 86 4.83 -8.62 -6.81
CA MET A 86 5.14 -7.28 -7.33
C MET A 86 4.17 -6.82 -8.42
N PRO A 87 3.90 -7.59 -9.50
CA PRO A 87 2.96 -7.17 -10.53
C PRO A 87 1.53 -7.02 -9.99
N THR A 88 1.11 -7.82 -9.01
CA THR A 88 -0.21 -7.68 -8.38
C THR A 88 -0.30 -6.41 -7.53
N GLN A 89 0.76 -6.05 -6.79
CA GLN A 89 0.83 -4.79 -6.05
C GLN A 89 0.80 -3.59 -7.00
N GLN A 90 1.55 -3.65 -8.11
CA GLN A 90 1.58 -2.59 -9.10
C GLN A 90 0.23 -2.42 -9.80
N LEU A 91 -0.45 -3.53 -10.12
CA LEU A 91 -1.80 -3.51 -10.66
C LEU A 91 -2.78 -2.88 -9.67
N LYS A 92 -2.77 -3.32 -8.41
CA LYS A 92 -3.60 -2.74 -7.35
C LYS A 92 -3.38 -1.23 -7.25
N LYS A 93 -2.12 -0.79 -7.18
CA LYS A 93 -1.78 0.64 -7.14
C LYS A 93 -2.32 1.38 -8.36
N SER A 94 -2.11 0.85 -9.56
CA SER A 94 -2.55 1.48 -10.81
C SER A 94 -4.09 1.60 -10.88
N VAL A 95 -4.81 0.56 -10.42
CA VAL A 95 -6.28 0.59 -10.33
C VAL A 95 -6.73 1.63 -9.31
N MET A 96 -6.09 1.70 -8.14
CA MET A 96 -6.39 2.74 -7.15
C MET A 96 -6.14 4.13 -7.71
N ASP A 97 -4.99 4.35 -8.35
CA ASP A 97 -4.62 5.62 -8.95
C ASP A 97 -5.65 6.03 -10.02
N LEU A 98 -6.14 5.08 -10.84
CA LEU A 98 -7.22 5.30 -11.83
C LEU A 98 -8.56 5.62 -11.16
N LEU A 99 -8.95 4.90 -10.10
CA LEU A 99 -10.18 5.19 -9.37
C LEU A 99 -10.15 6.58 -8.71
N THR A 100 -8.96 7.03 -8.31
CA THR A 100 -8.74 8.39 -7.78
C THR A 100 -8.41 9.42 -8.85
N TYR A 101 -8.38 9.03 -10.13
CA TYR A 101 -8.00 9.90 -11.22
C TYR A 101 -9.14 10.86 -11.54
N GLU A 102 -9.03 12.12 -11.11
CA GLU A 102 -10.02 13.17 -11.37
C GLU A 102 -9.85 13.86 -12.75
N GLY A 103 -9.11 13.24 -13.67
CA GLY A 103 -8.83 13.82 -14.98
C GLY A 103 -7.63 14.76 -14.96
N SER A 104 -6.62 14.46 -15.76
CA SER A 104 -5.46 15.32 -15.97
C SER A 104 -5.89 16.64 -16.60
N ASN A 105 -6.13 17.67 -15.78
CA ASN A 105 -5.79 19.02 -16.17
C ASN A 105 -4.59 19.38 -15.31
N ASP A 106 -3.41 19.40 -15.93
CA ASP A 106 -2.12 19.53 -15.26
C ASP A 106 -1.97 20.93 -14.65
N MET A 107 -2.65 21.16 -13.52
CA MET A 107 -2.50 22.36 -12.68
C MET A 107 -1.28 22.24 -11.75
N SER A 108 -0.45 21.20 -11.94
CA SER A 108 0.69 20.88 -11.09
C SER A 108 1.79 21.93 -11.18
N GLY A 109 1.93 22.58 -12.34
CA GLY A 109 2.87 23.68 -12.59
C GLY A 109 2.28 25.09 -12.43
N MET A 110 1.05 25.21 -11.92
CA MET A 110 0.40 26.51 -11.78
C MET A 110 1.01 27.33 -10.65
N SER A 111 1.22 28.62 -10.89
CA SER A 111 1.67 29.53 -9.84
C SER A 111 0.56 29.71 -8.80
N LEU A 112 0.94 29.92 -7.54
CA LEU A 112 0.00 30.16 -6.44
C LEU A 112 -0.96 31.34 -6.69
N PRO A 113 -0.51 32.49 -7.23
CA PRO A 113 -1.41 33.58 -7.59
C PRO A 113 -2.41 33.21 -8.70
N ASP A 114 -1.99 32.45 -9.71
CA ASP A 114 -2.89 32.00 -10.79
C ASP A 114 -3.94 31.03 -10.26
N LEU A 115 -3.55 30.16 -9.31
CA LEU A 115 -4.48 29.25 -8.65
C LEU A 115 -5.58 30.03 -7.91
N VAL A 116 -5.23 31.06 -7.14
CA VAL A 116 -6.21 31.94 -6.47
C VAL A 116 -7.14 32.60 -7.49
N LYS A 117 -6.61 33.06 -8.62
CA LYS A 117 -7.42 33.67 -9.68
C LYS A 117 -8.44 32.70 -10.26
N LEU A 118 -8.06 31.44 -10.49
CA LEU A 118 -8.97 30.42 -11.02
C LEU A 118 -10.02 29.95 -10.00
N MET A 119 -9.71 30.02 -8.70
CA MET A 119 -10.71 29.76 -7.65
C MET A 119 -11.83 30.80 -7.62
N CYS A 120 -11.59 31.97 -8.19
CA CYS A 120 -12.55 33.07 -8.32
C CYS A 120 -13.10 33.22 -9.76
N ASP A 121 -12.94 32.20 -10.61
CA ASP A 121 -13.41 32.22 -12.00
C ASP A 121 -14.95 32.21 -12.09
N HIS A 122 -15.49 32.61 -13.25
CA HIS A 122 -16.92 32.55 -13.53
C HIS A 122 -17.41 31.14 -13.90
N ASP A 123 -16.53 30.30 -14.45
CA ASP A 123 -16.84 28.93 -14.82
C ASP A 123 -16.72 27.99 -13.60
N GLU A 124 -17.84 27.41 -13.17
CA GLU A 124 -17.91 26.49 -12.03
C GLU A 124 -17.00 25.27 -12.20
N SER A 125 -16.77 24.81 -13.42
CA SER A 125 -15.86 23.68 -13.71
C SER A 125 -14.39 24.07 -13.56
N VAL A 126 -14.03 25.33 -13.80
CA VAL A 126 -12.70 25.88 -13.55
C VAL A 126 -12.48 26.02 -12.06
N VAL A 127 -13.44 26.61 -11.34
CA VAL A 127 -13.42 26.74 -9.89
C VAL A 127 -13.27 25.36 -9.22
N ALA A 128 -14.04 24.36 -9.66
CA ALA A 128 -13.98 23.02 -9.09
C ALA A 128 -12.59 22.39 -9.20
N ARG A 129 -11.95 22.52 -10.37
CA ARG A 129 -10.58 22.03 -10.58
C ARG A 129 -9.55 22.81 -9.77
N ALA A 130 -9.69 24.13 -9.70
CA ALA A 130 -8.79 24.99 -8.94
C ALA A 130 -8.87 24.69 -7.44
N VAL A 131 -10.07 24.56 -6.89
CA VAL A 131 -10.28 24.21 -5.47
C VAL A 131 -9.80 22.78 -5.17
N HIS A 132 -10.00 21.83 -6.08
CA HIS A 132 -9.39 20.50 -5.95
C HIS A 132 -7.86 20.57 -5.91
N ARG A 133 -7.23 21.35 -6.79
CA ARG A 133 -5.77 21.54 -6.76
C ARG A 133 -5.29 22.19 -5.48
N ALA A 134 -6.00 23.20 -4.97
CA ALA A 134 -5.72 23.84 -3.69
C ALA A 134 -5.78 22.85 -2.52
N TYR A 135 -6.78 21.96 -2.51
CA TYR A 135 -6.89 20.86 -1.55
C TYR A 135 -5.71 19.89 -1.64
N MET A 136 -5.34 19.44 -2.84
CA MET A 136 -4.20 18.55 -3.02
C MET A 136 -2.88 19.23 -2.61
N LEU A 137 -2.68 20.48 -2.98
CA LEU A 137 -1.51 21.27 -2.60
C LEU A 137 -1.37 21.39 -1.08
N SER A 138 -2.46 21.62 -0.36
CA SER A 138 -2.46 21.69 1.11
C SER A 138 -2.03 20.37 1.80
N ARG A 139 -2.08 19.23 1.08
CA ARG A 139 -1.57 17.93 1.55
C ARG A 139 -0.14 17.67 1.10
N GLU A 140 0.19 18.04 -0.13
CA GLU A 140 1.50 17.83 -0.75
C GLU A 140 2.58 18.72 -0.13
N ASP A 141 2.27 20.01 0.08
CA ASP A 141 3.13 20.98 0.75
C ASP A 141 2.33 21.72 1.82
N PRO A 142 2.22 21.19 3.05
CA PRO A 142 1.40 21.81 4.09
C PRO A 142 1.83 23.23 4.48
N ASN A 143 3.06 23.66 4.19
CA ASN A 143 3.55 24.98 4.60
C ASN A 143 3.57 26.00 3.46
N PHE A 144 3.05 25.68 2.27
CA PHE A 144 3.08 26.56 1.10
C PHE A 144 2.59 27.98 1.40
N PHE A 145 1.58 28.14 2.26
CA PHE A 145 0.98 29.43 2.59
C PHE A 145 1.86 30.31 3.49
N ASN A 146 2.94 29.77 4.08
CA ASN A 146 3.94 30.53 4.82
C ASN A 146 5.07 31.06 3.90
N THR A 147 5.00 30.80 2.60
CA THR A 147 5.99 31.26 1.62
C THR A 147 6.03 32.79 1.57
N PRO A 148 7.21 33.43 1.70
CA PRO A 148 7.34 34.87 1.58
C PRO A 148 6.80 35.39 0.23
N GLY A 149 5.97 36.44 0.29
CA GLY A 149 5.37 37.04 -0.91
C GLY A 149 4.08 36.36 -1.39
N PHE A 150 3.63 35.29 -0.75
CA PHE A 150 2.33 34.68 -1.03
C PHE A 150 1.20 35.43 -0.31
N ASP A 151 0.14 35.77 -1.06
CA ASP A 151 -1.08 36.37 -0.51
C ASP A 151 -1.98 35.29 0.10
N HIS A 152 -1.63 34.87 1.31
CA HIS A 152 -2.41 33.91 2.08
C HIS A 152 -3.84 34.38 2.36
N ARG A 153 -4.07 35.70 2.45
CA ARG A 153 -5.38 36.26 2.74
C ARG A 153 -6.31 36.04 1.55
N ALA A 154 -5.88 36.40 0.34
CA ALA A 154 -6.66 36.19 -0.87
C ALA A 154 -6.96 34.70 -1.10
N PHE A 155 -6.00 33.82 -0.80
CA PHE A 155 -6.22 32.38 -0.90
C PHE A 155 -7.25 31.85 0.10
N ILE A 156 -7.18 32.27 1.37
CA ILE A 156 -8.16 31.87 2.40
C ILE A 156 -9.54 32.45 2.07
N GLU A 157 -9.62 33.69 1.60
CA GLU A 157 -10.88 34.32 1.14
C GLU A 157 -11.50 33.56 -0.03
N ALA A 158 -10.70 33.13 -1.02
CA ALA A 158 -11.18 32.30 -2.12
C ALA A 158 -11.70 30.93 -1.63
N LEU A 159 -11.03 30.29 -0.66
CA LEU A 159 -11.51 29.05 -0.06
C LEU A 159 -12.82 29.24 0.71
N MET A 160 -12.95 30.33 1.48
CA MET A 160 -14.20 30.65 2.20
C MET A 160 -15.35 30.98 1.24
N HIS A 161 -15.06 31.59 0.10
CA HIS A 161 -16.07 31.76 -0.94
C HIS A 161 -16.48 30.41 -1.53
N ALA A 162 -15.51 29.55 -1.88
CA ALA A 162 -15.75 28.22 -2.41
C ALA A 162 -16.50 27.30 -1.42
N SER A 163 -16.36 27.49 -0.09
CA SER A 163 -17.11 26.75 0.92
C SER A 163 -18.61 27.08 0.95
N ASN A 164 -19.04 28.12 0.23
CA ASN A 164 -20.45 28.45 0.00
C ASN A 164 -20.98 27.92 -1.33
N SER A 165 -20.18 27.19 -2.12
CA SER A 165 -20.62 26.61 -3.39
C SER A 165 -21.75 25.60 -3.20
N SER A 166 -22.71 25.58 -4.14
CA SER A 166 -23.74 24.53 -4.25
C SER A 166 -23.14 23.16 -4.54
N ASN A 167 -21.99 23.11 -5.22
CA ASN A 167 -21.30 21.87 -5.53
C ASN A 167 -20.64 21.27 -4.29
N VAL A 168 -21.11 20.09 -3.90
CA VAL A 168 -20.66 19.38 -2.70
C VAL A 168 -19.16 19.08 -2.74
N ASN A 169 -18.60 18.76 -3.90
CA ASN A 169 -17.18 18.45 -4.03
C ASN A 169 -16.32 19.71 -3.85
N VAL A 170 -16.75 20.84 -4.42
CA VAL A 170 -16.06 22.14 -4.25
C VAL A 170 -16.10 22.56 -2.79
N ARG A 171 -17.28 22.52 -2.18
CA ARG A 171 -17.46 22.85 -0.76
C ARG A 171 -16.60 21.96 0.14
N ARG A 172 -16.62 20.64 -0.08
CA ARG A 172 -15.82 19.67 0.68
C ARG A 172 -14.32 19.91 0.52
N ASN A 173 -13.83 20.12 -0.70
CA ASN A 173 -12.41 20.33 -0.96
C ASN A 173 -11.92 21.66 -0.36
N ALA A 174 -12.73 22.72 -0.42
CA ALA A 174 -12.42 24.00 0.21
C ALA A 174 -12.28 23.87 1.73
N ILE A 175 -13.24 23.19 2.38
CA ILE A 175 -13.21 22.92 3.83
C ILE A 175 -12.03 22.03 4.19
N GLY A 176 -11.77 21.00 3.40
CA GLY A 176 -10.62 20.11 3.60
C GLY A 176 -9.29 20.86 3.54
N ALA A 177 -9.14 21.78 2.59
CA ALA A 177 -7.94 22.61 2.49
C ALA A 177 -7.77 23.51 3.72
N LEU A 178 -8.83 24.18 4.17
CA LEU A 178 -8.84 24.97 5.41
C LEU A 178 -8.50 24.12 6.63
N SER A 179 -9.00 22.87 6.69
CA SER A 179 -8.69 21.92 7.77
C SER A 179 -7.20 21.62 7.82
N HIS A 180 -6.58 21.26 6.69
CA HIS A 180 -5.14 20.99 6.66
C HIS A 180 -4.33 22.22 7.09
N MET A 181 -4.72 23.42 6.65
CA MET A 181 -4.07 24.66 7.09
C MET A 181 -4.20 24.87 8.59
N SER A 182 -5.35 24.55 9.19
CA SER A 182 -5.56 24.70 10.63
C SER A 182 -4.66 23.80 11.49
N GLU A 183 -4.17 22.70 10.94
CA GLU A 183 -3.25 21.77 11.62
C GLU A 183 -1.80 22.32 11.66
N GLN A 184 -1.48 23.25 10.77
CA GLN A 184 -0.12 23.79 10.62
C GLN A 184 0.13 24.99 11.53
N ARG A 185 1.41 25.22 11.86
CA ARG A 185 1.79 26.37 12.69
C ARG A 185 1.47 27.68 11.97
N GLY A 186 0.79 28.57 12.69
CA GLY A 186 0.34 29.88 12.17
C GLY A 186 -0.96 29.82 11.37
N GLY A 187 -1.34 28.68 10.82
CA GLY A 187 -2.55 28.52 10.02
C GLY A 187 -3.84 28.99 10.70
N PRO A 188 -4.13 28.56 11.95
CA PRO A 188 -5.31 29.05 12.69
C PRO A 188 -5.36 30.58 12.82
N LEU A 189 -4.21 31.24 13.03
CA LEU A 189 -4.13 32.69 13.12
C LEU A 189 -4.41 33.36 11.78
N LEU A 190 -3.91 32.80 10.68
CA LEU A 190 -4.16 33.32 9.33
C LEU A 190 -5.64 33.18 8.95
N ILE A 191 -6.26 32.04 9.26
CA ILE A 191 -7.68 31.81 9.05
C ILE A 191 -8.51 32.81 9.86
N PHE A 192 -8.17 33.00 11.14
CA PHE A 192 -8.84 33.97 12.00
C PHE A 192 -8.73 35.41 11.46
N ARG A 193 -7.52 35.84 11.07
CA ARG A 193 -7.28 37.19 10.52
C ARG A 193 -7.97 37.45 9.20
N SER A 194 -8.28 36.40 8.44
CA SER A 194 -9.02 36.50 7.18
C SER A 194 -10.55 36.54 7.40
N GLY A 195 -11.04 36.39 8.63
CA GLY A 195 -12.47 36.40 8.94
C GLY A 195 -13.13 35.02 8.92
N GLY A 196 -12.36 33.92 8.88
CA GLY A 196 -12.89 32.57 8.71
C GLY A 196 -13.66 31.98 9.88
N LEU A 197 -13.68 32.64 11.05
CA LEU A 197 -14.43 32.14 12.21
C LEU A 197 -15.94 32.09 11.95
N ALA A 198 -16.51 33.15 11.36
CA ALA A 198 -17.94 33.20 11.06
C ALA A 198 -18.35 32.11 10.06
N GLU A 199 -17.49 31.88 9.06
CA GLU A 199 -17.70 30.89 8.01
C GLU A 199 -17.62 29.46 8.57
N ILE A 200 -16.63 29.17 9.42
CA ILE A 200 -16.53 27.87 10.11
C ILE A 200 -17.76 27.62 10.99
N ILE A 201 -18.23 28.62 11.73
CA ILE A 201 -19.45 28.51 12.53
C ILE A 201 -20.65 28.19 11.64
N ARG A 202 -20.81 28.88 10.50
CA ARG A 202 -21.89 28.62 9.53
C ARG A 202 -21.86 27.17 9.04
N MET A 203 -20.68 26.65 8.71
CA MET A 203 -20.50 25.28 8.20
C MET A 203 -20.83 24.18 9.22
N LEU A 204 -20.70 24.47 10.53
CA LEU A 204 -21.15 23.53 11.56
C LEU A 204 -22.67 23.27 11.49
N TYR A 205 -23.47 24.25 11.03
CA TYR A 205 -24.91 24.08 10.85
C TYR A 205 -25.28 23.39 9.54
N ASP A 206 -24.52 23.58 8.46
CA ASP A 206 -24.72 22.91 7.16
C ASP A 206 -24.63 21.37 7.30
N SER A 207 -23.71 20.89 8.14
CA SER A 207 -23.59 19.46 8.46
C SER A 207 -24.78 18.92 9.28
N LEU A 208 -25.50 19.77 10.02
CA LEU A 208 -26.65 19.37 10.84
C LEU A 208 -27.93 19.24 9.99
N GLU A 209 -28.14 20.11 9.00
CA GLU A 209 -29.27 20.01 8.07
C GLU A 209 -29.20 18.74 7.21
N VAL A 210 -28.01 18.40 6.70
CA VAL A 210 -27.80 17.15 5.96
C VAL A 210 -28.09 15.93 6.82
N ARG A 211 -27.68 15.93 8.10
CA ARG A 211 -27.94 14.82 9.03
C ARG A 211 -29.44 14.70 9.36
N ASN A 212 -30.11 15.82 9.59
CA ASN A 212 -31.55 15.83 9.88
C ASN A 212 -32.41 15.42 8.67
N SER A 213 -31.92 15.57 7.43
CA SER A 213 -32.62 15.10 6.23
C SER A 213 -32.54 13.57 6.04
N ILE A 214 -31.58 12.90 6.67
CA ILE A 214 -31.39 11.43 6.54
C ILE A 214 -32.25 10.68 7.56
N ASP A 215 -32.52 11.26 8.73
CA ASP A 215 -33.36 10.65 9.79
C ASP A 215 -34.89 10.77 9.53
N VAL A 216 -35.32 11.35 8.41
CA VAL A 216 -36.76 11.52 8.06
C VAL A 216 -37.16 10.68 6.83
N ARG A 217 -36.39 9.66 6.46
CA ARG A 217 -36.75 8.67 5.43
C ARG A 217 -36.59 7.26 5.96
#